data_AF-A0A2V8MHK8-F1
#
_entry.id   AF-A0A2V8MHK8-F1
#
_cell.length_a   1.000
_cell.length_b   1.000
_cell.length_c   1.000
_cell.angle_alpha   90.00
_cell.angle_beta   90.00
_cell.angle_gamma   90.00
#
_symmetry.space_group_name_H-M   'P 1'
#
loop_
_entity.id
_entity.type
_entity.pdbx_description
1 polymer ?
#
loop_
_entity_poly.entity_id
_entity_poly.type
_entity_poly.pdbx_seq_one_letter_code
_entity_poly.pdbx_strand_id
1 'polypeptide(L)' 'VGTQPEAWQTRVLRSEQLDANRVALDVTLNTKQLGAEHSGTAVFILARVGGAWKLNAIEFFEVK' A
#
# COMPACT_ATOMS: atom_id res chain seq x y z
N VAL A 1 5.09 -22.12 -4.61
CA VAL A 1 4.65 -21.56 -5.90
C VAL A 1 3.13 -21.43 -5.81
N GLY A 2 2.58 -20.21 -5.73
CA GLY A 2 1.12 -20.00 -5.67
C GLY A 2 0.58 -18.85 -4.80
N THR A 3 1.43 -18.04 -4.16
CA THR A 3 0.97 -16.94 -3.27
C THR A 3 1.25 -15.55 -3.79
N GLN A 4 1.99 -15.43 -4.90
CA GLN A 4 2.28 -14.13 -5.49
C GLN A 4 1.17 -13.76 -6.49
N PRO A 5 0.61 -12.56 -6.40
CA PRO A 5 -0.41 -12.13 -7.35
C PRO A 5 0.19 -12.01 -8.76
N GLU A 6 -0.58 -12.45 -9.75
CA GLU A 6 -0.33 -12.30 -11.18
C GLU A 6 -0.31 -10.81 -11.58
N ALA A 7 -1.13 -10.01 -10.92
CA ALA A 7 -1.17 -8.56 -11.10
C ALA A 7 -1.36 -7.87 -9.74
N TRP A 8 -0.64 -6.77 -9.55
CA TRP A 8 -0.79 -5.89 -8.40
C TRP A 8 -0.84 -4.44 -8.87
N GLN A 9 -1.88 -3.72 -8.46
CA GLN A 9 -2.02 -2.30 -8.73
C GLN A 9 -2.38 -1.56 -7.44
N THR A 10 -1.54 -0.59 -7.07
CA THR A 10 -1.85 0.37 -5.99
C THR A 10 -2.15 1.72 -6.61
N ARG A 11 -3.22 2.37 -6.18
CA ARG A 11 -3.52 3.76 -6.51
C ARG A 11 -3.54 4.58 -5.23
N VAL A 12 -2.75 5.66 -5.21
CA VAL A 12 -2.79 6.64 -4.12
C VAL A 12 -4.02 7.51 -4.29
N LEU A 13 -4.84 7.60 -3.25
CA LEU A 13 -6.02 8.46 -3.19
C LEU A 13 -5.69 9.81 -2.54
N ARG A 14 -4.91 9.77 -1.46
CA ARG A 14 -4.54 10.94 -0.66
C ARG A 14 -3.17 10.72 -0.04
N SER A 15 -2.42 11.81 0.13
CA SER A 15 -1.22 11.85 0.96
C SER A 15 -1.41 12.85 2.11
N GLU A 16 -0.92 12.48 3.28
CA GLU A 16 -0.96 13.30 4.48
C GLU A 16 0.39 13.28 5.20
N GLN A 17 0.98 14.45 5.39
CA GLN A 17 2.23 14.55 6.13
C GLN A 17 1.95 14.38 7.63
N LEU A 18 2.59 13.38 8.24
CA LEU A 18 2.47 13.14 9.68
C LEU A 18 3.53 13.93 10.46
N ASP A 19 4.76 13.99 9.93
CA ASP A 19 5.85 14.82 10.44
C ASP A 19 6.95 15.03 9.37
N ALA A 20 8.12 15.55 9.78
CA ALA A 20 9.24 15.82 8.88
C ALA A 20 9.79 14.58 8.14
N ASN A 21 9.59 13.38 8.70
CA ASN A 21 10.16 12.13 8.23
C ASN A 21 9.10 11.07 7.88
N ARG A 22 7.80 11.35 8.06
CA ARG A 22 6.71 10.38 7.82
C ARG A 22 5.56 10.99 7.02
N VAL A 23 5.03 10.20 6.08
CA VAL A 23 3.82 10.51 5.31
C VAL A 23 2.89 9.29 5.30
N ALA A 24 1.61 9.51 5.54
CA ALA A 24 0.55 8.52 5.35
C ALA A 24 -0.02 8.65 3.93
N LEU A 25 -0.29 7.51 3.29
CA LEU A 25 -0.93 7.44 1.98
C LEU A 25 -2.16 6.56 2.09
N ASP A 26 -3.35 7.13 1.87
CA ASP A 26 -4.55 6.34 1.67
C ASP A 26 -4.50 5.75 0.27
N VAL A 27 -4.65 4.43 0.17
CA VAL A 27 -4.53 3.71 -1.10
C VAL A 27 -5.69 2.76 -1.33
N THR A 28 -6.02 2.56 -2.61
CA THR A 28 -6.79 1.41 -3.07
C THR A 28 -5.87 0.40 -3.74
N LEU A 29 -6.12 -0.89 -3.50
CA LEU A 29 -5.39 -2.00 -4.08
C LEU A 29 -6.33 -2.85 -4.92
N ASN A 30 -5.86 -3.23 -6.11
CA ASN A 30 -6.47 -4.28 -6.92
C ASN A 30 -5.40 -5.35 -7.16
N THR A 31 -5.74 -6.61 -6.90
CA THR A 31 -4.85 -7.74 -7.14
C THR A 31 -5.56 -8.81 -7.96
N LYS A 32 -4.78 -9.57 -8.72
CA LYS A 32 -5.24 -10.79 -9.39
C LYS A 32 -4.37 -11.95 -8.94
N GLN A 33 -4.96 -13.02 -8.43
CA GLN A 33 -4.24 -14.20 -7.98
C GLN A 33 -5.00 -15.46 -8.41
N LEU A 34 -4.34 -16.34 -9.17
CA LEU A 34 -4.92 -17.59 -9.68
C LEU A 34 -6.24 -17.37 -10.41
N GLY A 35 -6.31 -16.30 -11.22
CA GLY A 35 -7.52 -15.90 -11.93
C GLY A 35 -8.60 -15.20 -11.09
N ALA A 36 -8.48 -15.16 -9.75
CA ALA A 36 -9.39 -14.42 -8.88
C ALA A 36 -8.95 -12.96 -8.72
N GLU A 37 -9.92 -12.03 -8.77
CA GLU A 37 -9.68 -10.62 -8.52
C GLU A 37 -10.05 -10.25 -7.08
N HIS A 38 -9.19 -9.48 -6.42
CA HIS A 38 -9.41 -8.94 -5.09
C HIS A 38 -9.22 -7.43 -5.10
N SER A 39 -9.99 -6.74 -4.25
CA SER A 39 -9.83 -5.31 -4.06
C SER A 39 -9.95 -4.93 -2.59
N GLY A 40 -9.28 -3.84 -2.23
CA GLY A 40 -9.27 -3.38 -0.85
C GLY A 40 -8.66 -1.99 -0.69
N THR A 41 -8.69 -1.50 0.53
CA THR A 41 -8.08 -0.23 0.92
C THR A 41 -7.04 -0.45 2.00
N ALA A 42 -6.02 0.40 1.99
CA ALA A 42 -5.01 0.42 3.05
C ALA A 42 -4.47 1.84 3.30
N VAL A 43 -3.80 2.03 4.43
CA VAL A 43 -2.97 3.21 4.67
C VAL A 43 -1.50 2.79 4.68
N PHE A 44 -0.71 3.29 3.73
CA PHE A 44 0.74 3.09 3.74
C PHE A 44 1.40 4.21 4.53
N ILE A 45 2.23 3.85 5.50
CA ILE A 45 3.11 4.80 6.16
C ILE A 45 4.47 4.70 5.49
N LEU A 46 4.92 5.77 4.84
CA LEU A 46 6.29 5.88 4.36
C LEU A 46 7.12 6.65 5.37
N ALA A 47 8.36 6.20 5.58
CA ALA A 47 9.35 6.88 6.40
C ALA A 47 10.59 7.23 5.57
N ARG A 48 11.23 8.35 5.88
CA ARG A 48 12.47 8.77 5.26
C ARG A 48 13.66 8.11 5.96
N VAL A 49 14.36 7.21 5.28
CA VAL A 49 15.51 6.46 5.81
C VAL A 49 16.69 6.64 4.87
N GLY A 50 17.77 7.26 5.35
CA GLY A 50 18.95 7.55 4.52
C GLY A 50 18.63 8.47 3.34
N GLY A 51 17.71 9.43 3.53
CA GLY A 51 17.29 10.39 2.51
C GLY A 51 16.22 9.88 1.53
N ALA A 52 15.97 8.57 1.47
CA ALA A 52 14.97 7.94 0.60
C ALA A 52 13.68 7.60 1.37
N TRP A 53 12.53 7.67 0.68
CA TRP A 53 11.27 7.16 1.22
C TRP A 53 11.23 5.63 1.13
N LYS A 54 10.87 4.98 2.23
CA LYS A 54 10.68 3.53 2.31
C LYS A 54 9.33 3.23 2.95
N LEU A 55 8.71 2.12 2.56
CA LEU A 55 7.53 1.62 3.25
C LEU A 55 7.91 1.23 4.68
N ASN A 56 7.28 1.88 5.65
CA ASN A 56 7.52 1.68 7.08
C ASN A 56 6.44 0.78 7.70
N ALA A 57 5.17 1.01 7.34
CA ALA A 57 4.05 0.21 7.81
C ALA A 57 2.89 0.20 6.79
N ILE A 58 2.01 -0.79 6.92
CA ILE A 58 0.69 -0.82 6.28
C ILE A 58 -0.31 -0.84 7.44
N GLU A 59 -0.93 0.30 7.71
CA GLU A 59 -1.92 0.48 8.77
C GLU A 59 -3.32 0.39 8.15
N PHE A 60 -4.22 -0.38 8.77
CA PHE A 60 -5.54 -0.76 8.23
C PHE A 60 -5.47 -1.49 6.89
N PHE A 61 -5.99 -2.72 6.86
CA PHE A 61 -6.08 -3.52 5.63
C PHE A 61 -7.44 -4.20 5.61
N GLU A 62 -8.34 -3.72 4.76
CA GLU A 62 -9.62 -4.37 4.51
C GLU A 62 -9.60 -4.89 3.06
N VAL A 63 -9.53 -6.21 2.92
CA VAL A 63 -9.69 -6.90 1.63
C VAL A 63 -10.92 -7.80 1.75
N LYS A 64 -11.76 -7.75 0.72
CA LYS A 64 -12.95 -8.60 0.59
C LYS A 64 -12.70 -9.73 -0.41
#